data_AF-A0A2H0RBK7-F1
#
_entry.id   AF-A0A2H0RBK7-F1
#
_cell.length_a   1.000
_cell.length_b   1.000
_cell.length_c   1.000
_cell.angle_alpha   90.00
_cell.angle_beta   90.00
_cell.angle_gamma   90.00
#
_symmetry.space_group_name_H-M   'P 1'
#
loop_
_entity.id
_entity.type
_entity.pdbx_description
1 polymer ?
#
loop_
_entity_poly.entity_id
_entity_poly.type
_entity_poly.pdbx_seq_one_letter_code
_entity_poly.pdbx_strand_id
1 'polypeptide(L)'
;MNNNNTITSLLLSEDIETPLFCTKPKPKKALYVKIKDFFINLNFKFRLFLFKFNFLNKPNLNKSNLFLVSSPVIIFFITTFSIVGFMGYILMNPSFFKKDLKPSYNVYTSKPNTVTTYDVTAELQDARAEKVKLFFNKHNAPLASYSQYLVDIADAYDVDWRLVPAIGFCEGNGGKQIPEGSFNTWGWAASQSDLADKSGRYNLGSWENAINIVTKGLKIGYIDKGLTTPEEIMKKYAPPSVDKGGPWAKCVNLYMSEIEDVQ
;
A
#
# COMPACT_ATOMS: atom_id res chain seq x y z
N MET A 1 -7.47 -77.24 -16.78
CA MET A 1 -8.55 -77.21 -17.79
C MET A 1 -9.09 -75.78 -17.80
N ASN A 2 -8.46 -74.89 -18.57
CA ASN A 2 -8.90 -74.43 -19.90
C ASN A 2 -10.37 -73.98 -19.93
N ASN A 3 -10.65 -72.67 -20.01
CA ASN A 3 -10.60 -71.94 -21.28
C ASN A 3 -10.76 -70.42 -21.11
N ASN A 4 -9.92 -69.71 -21.84
CA ASN A 4 -10.07 -68.30 -22.23
C ASN A 4 -11.18 -68.17 -23.28
N ASN A 5 -11.79 -66.98 -23.38
CA ASN A 5 -12.28 -66.32 -24.60
C ASN A 5 -12.66 -64.88 -24.19
N THR A 6 -11.80 -63.88 -24.35
CA THR A 6 -11.59 -63.07 -25.58
C THR A 6 -12.85 -62.32 -26.01
N ILE A 7 -12.94 -61.03 -25.64
CA ILE A 7 -13.50 -60.01 -26.53
C ILE A 7 -12.40 -58.99 -26.81
N THR A 8 -12.03 -58.98 -28.08
CA THR A 8 -11.07 -58.12 -28.75
C THR A 8 -11.78 -56.87 -29.26
N SER A 9 -10.99 -55.80 -29.41
CA SER A 9 -11.16 -54.61 -30.26
C SER A 9 -12.29 -53.62 -29.94
N LEU A 10 -11.88 -52.49 -29.35
CA LEU A 10 -12.00 -51.22 -30.07
C LEU A 10 -10.75 -50.36 -29.77
N LEU A 11 -9.82 -50.35 -30.71
CA LEU A 11 -8.75 -49.37 -30.84
C LEU A 11 -9.21 -48.33 -31.88
N LEU A 12 -9.13 -47.06 -31.51
CA LEU A 12 -8.92 -45.86 -32.35
C LEU A 12 -8.63 -44.75 -31.32
N SER A 13 -7.39 -44.54 -30.88
CA SER A 13 -6.38 -43.67 -31.50
C SER A 13 -6.97 -42.34 -31.99
N GLU A 14 -6.74 -41.28 -31.23
CA GLU A 14 -6.15 -40.04 -31.75
C GLU A 14 -5.69 -39.15 -30.59
N ASP A 15 -4.39 -38.90 -30.56
CA ASP A 15 -3.72 -37.84 -29.84
C ASP A 15 -4.30 -36.48 -30.28
N ILE A 16 -4.63 -35.58 -29.35
CA ILE A 16 -4.48 -34.13 -29.57
C ILE A 16 -4.02 -33.46 -28.27
N GLU A 17 -2.74 -33.13 -28.28
CA GLU A 17 -2.08 -31.92 -27.81
C GLU A 17 -2.86 -30.92 -26.93
N THR A 18 -2.16 -30.49 -25.88
CA THR A 18 -2.32 -29.20 -25.20
C THR A 18 -2.59 -28.03 -26.15
N PRO A 19 -3.28 -26.97 -25.66
CA PRO A 19 -2.87 -25.63 -26.02
C PRO A 19 -2.40 -24.86 -24.79
N LEU A 20 -1.08 -24.62 -24.76
CA LEU A 20 -0.48 -23.44 -24.16
C LEU A 20 -1.30 -22.20 -24.59
N PHE A 21 -1.99 -21.56 -23.66
CA PHE A 21 -2.58 -20.24 -23.90
C PHE A 21 -1.45 -19.18 -23.90
N CYS A 22 -0.77 -19.08 -25.04
CA CYS A 22 0.08 -17.95 -25.35
C CYS A 22 -0.84 -16.79 -25.78
N THR A 23 -1.22 -15.91 -24.84
CA THR A 23 -1.97 -14.70 -25.19
C THR A 23 -1.08 -13.80 -26.04
N LYS A 24 -1.45 -13.61 -27.32
CA LYS A 24 -0.81 -12.67 -28.24
C LYS A 24 -0.62 -11.30 -27.56
N PRO A 25 0.55 -10.64 -27.69
CA PRO A 25 0.72 -9.30 -27.17
C PRO A 25 -0.27 -8.34 -27.85
N LYS A 26 -1.03 -7.61 -27.03
CA LYS A 26 -1.98 -6.57 -27.48
C LYS A 26 -1.26 -5.61 -28.45
N PRO A 27 -1.91 -5.19 -29.55
CA PRO A 27 -1.26 -4.35 -30.56
C PRO A 27 -0.79 -3.01 -29.96
N LYS A 28 0.45 -2.63 -30.27
CA LYS A 28 1.16 -1.40 -29.84
C LYS A 28 0.44 -0.07 -30.20
N LYS A 29 -0.76 -0.11 -30.80
CA LYS A 29 -1.57 1.05 -31.17
C LYS A 29 -2.01 1.87 -29.94
N ALA A 30 -2.33 1.23 -28.82
CA ALA A 30 -2.78 1.94 -27.61
C ALA A 30 -1.67 2.77 -26.95
N LEU A 31 -0.42 2.29 -27.00
CA LEU A 31 0.74 3.00 -26.47
C LEU A 31 1.10 4.21 -27.35
N TYR A 32 1.05 4.04 -28.68
CA TYR A 32 1.33 5.12 -29.63
C TYR A 32 0.31 6.27 -29.51
N VAL A 33 -0.97 5.96 -29.31
CA VAL A 33 -2.01 6.99 -29.07
C VAL A 33 -1.75 7.74 -27.76
N LYS A 34 -1.48 7.03 -26.66
CA LYS A 34 -1.15 7.66 -25.36
C LYS A 34 0.09 8.57 -25.42
N ILE A 35 1.13 8.15 -26.15
CA ILE A 35 2.36 8.93 -26.32
C ILE A 35 2.07 10.18 -27.16
N LYS A 36 1.29 10.05 -28.25
CA LYS A 36 0.90 11.18 -29.10
C LYS A 36 0.06 12.20 -28.32
N ASP A 37 -0.89 11.75 -27.51
CA ASP A 37 -1.71 12.61 -26.65
C ASP A 37 -0.88 13.33 -25.58
N PHE A 38 0.12 12.65 -25.01
CA PHE A 38 1.07 13.26 -24.07
C PHE A 38 1.88 14.38 -24.72
N PHE A 39 2.44 14.16 -25.92
CA PHE A 39 3.20 15.19 -26.64
C PHE A 39 2.33 16.37 -27.11
N ILE A 40 1.07 16.12 -27.49
CA ILE A 40 0.11 17.18 -27.83
C ILE A 40 -0.24 18.02 -26.60
N ASN A 41 -0.48 17.38 -25.45
CA ASN A 41 -0.79 18.07 -24.19
C ASN A 41 0.42 18.88 -23.67
N LEU A 42 1.64 18.33 -23.83
CA LEU A 42 2.88 19.02 -23.48
C LEU A 42 3.11 20.25 -24.36
N ASN A 43 2.92 20.13 -25.69
CA ASN A 43 2.98 21.26 -26.60
C ASN A 43 1.90 22.30 -26.32
N PHE A 44 0.69 21.88 -25.92
CA PHE A 44 -0.39 22.80 -25.54
C PHE A 44 -0.09 23.56 -24.25
N LYS A 45 0.43 22.89 -23.21
CA LYS A 45 0.87 23.53 -21.97
C LYS A 45 2.05 24.47 -22.20
N PHE A 46 2.98 24.09 -23.08
CA PHE A 46 4.09 24.95 -23.48
C PHE A 46 3.61 26.17 -24.27
N ARG A 47 2.64 26.01 -25.18
CA ARG A 47 1.99 27.13 -25.88
C ARG A 47 1.23 28.05 -24.93
N LEU A 48 0.52 27.51 -23.95
CA LEU A 48 -0.20 28.29 -22.95
C LEU A 48 0.77 29.04 -22.02
N PHE A 49 1.91 28.43 -21.70
CA PHE A 49 3.01 29.06 -20.97
C PHE A 49 3.66 30.19 -21.79
N LEU A 50 3.93 29.97 -23.08
CA LEU A 50 4.43 31.00 -24.00
C LEU A 50 3.41 32.12 -24.26
N PHE A 51 2.11 31.80 -24.30
CA PHE A 51 1.03 32.80 -24.43
C PHE A 51 0.96 33.71 -23.20
N LYS A 52 1.26 33.18 -22.01
CA LYS A 52 1.43 33.98 -20.78
C LYS A 52 2.67 34.89 -20.84
N PHE A 53 3.68 34.52 -21.63
CA PHE A 53 4.91 35.27 -21.82
C PHE A 53 4.79 36.44 -22.83
N ASN A 54 3.72 36.51 -23.62
CA ASN A 54 3.42 37.68 -24.47
C ASN A 54 3.11 38.97 -23.68
N PHE A 55 3.15 38.93 -22.34
CA PHE A 55 3.08 40.10 -21.47
C PHE A 55 4.34 40.99 -21.53
N LEU A 56 5.43 40.50 -22.12
CA LEU A 56 6.70 41.24 -22.23
C LEU A 56 6.72 42.34 -23.32
N ASN A 57 5.72 42.37 -24.22
CA ASN A 57 5.62 43.39 -25.28
C ASN A 57 4.70 44.57 -24.89
N LYS A 58 4.77 45.04 -23.64
CA LYS A 58 4.15 46.32 -23.26
C LYS A 58 5.17 47.45 -23.37
N PRO A 59 4.92 48.50 -24.18
CA PRO A 59 5.91 49.55 -24.50
C PRO A 59 6.29 50.48 -23.33
N ASN A 60 5.76 50.26 -22.12
CA ASN A 60 5.99 51.09 -20.93
C ASN A 60 6.26 50.24 -19.68
N LEU A 61 7.28 49.38 -19.72
CA LEU A 61 7.76 48.64 -18.55
C LEU A 61 8.85 49.45 -17.83
N ASN A 62 8.52 49.98 -16.64
CA ASN A 62 9.47 50.64 -15.74
C ASN A 62 10.56 49.64 -15.29
N LYS A 63 11.83 50.09 -15.12
CA LYS A 63 12.98 49.23 -14.78
C LYS A 63 12.75 48.38 -13.51
N SER A 64 11.93 48.85 -12.57
CA SER A 64 11.55 48.11 -11.35
C SER A 64 10.66 46.88 -11.63
N ASN A 65 9.84 46.92 -12.68
CA ASN A 65 8.93 45.82 -13.05
C ASN A 65 9.63 44.73 -13.88
N LEU A 66 10.81 45.02 -14.46
CA LEU A 66 11.61 44.04 -15.19
C LEU A 66 12.22 42.99 -14.25
N PHE A 67 12.58 43.39 -13.02
CA PHE A 67 13.13 42.50 -12.00
C PHE A 67 12.08 41.49 -11.48
N LEU A 68 10.85 41.94 -11.26
CA LEU A 68 9.76 41.10 -10.76
C LEU A 68 9.32 40.00 -11.74
N VAL A 69 9.41 40.26 -13.06
CA VAL A 69 8.97 39.30 -14.08
C VAL A 69 10.07 38.29 -14.44
N SER A 70 11.35 38.69 -14.38
CA SER A 70 12.49 37.81 -14.69
C SER A 70 12.89 36.90 -13.52
N SER A 71 12.61 37.32 -12.28
CA SER A 71 12.94 36.59 -11.05
C SER A 71 12.49 35.11 -11.04
N PRO A 72 11.22 34.74 -11.33
CA PRO A 72 10.79 33.34 -11.23
C PRO A 72 11.45 32.43 -12.28
N VAL A 73 11.79 32.96 -13.46
CA VAL A 73 12.46 32.18 -14.51
C VAL A 73 13.92 31.93 -14.16
N ILE A 74 14.61 32.95 -13.65
CA ILE A 74 16.00 32.82 -13.21
C ILE A 74 16.09 31.81 -12.05
N ILE A 75 15.17 31.88 -11.08
CA ILE A 75 15.11 30.93 -9.95
C ILE A 75 14.85 29.50 -10.44
N PHE A 76 13.98 29.30 -11.42
CA PHE A 76 13.73 27.99 -12.01
C PHE A 76 15.00 27.39 -12.64
N PHE A 77 15.76 28.18 -13.41
CA PHE A 77 17.03 27.70 -13.98
C PHE A 77 18.09 27.42 -12.92
N ILE A 78 18.25 28.27 -11.91
CA ILE A 78 19.24 28.05 -10.84
C ILE A 78 18.94 26.77 -10.05
N THR A 79 17.67 26.55 -9.69
CA THR A 79 17.26 25.37 -8.91
C THR A 79 17.42 24.08 -9.71
N THR A 80 17.04 24.09 -10.99
CA THR A 80 17.22 22.92 -11.87
C THR A 80 18.69 22.55 -12.06
N PHE A 81 19.57 23.51 -12.31
CA PHE A 81 21.01 23.26 -12.43
C PHE A 81 21.61 22.73 -11.11
N SER A 82 21.16 23.25 -9.97
CA SER A 82 21.62 22.80 -8.65
C SER A 82 21.25 21.34 -8.38
N ILE A 83 20.02 20.93 -8.71
CA ILE A 83 19.54 19.55 -8.54
C ILE A 83 20.31 18.59 -9.45
N VAL A 84 20.53 18.95 -10.72
CA VAL A 84 21.29 18.11 -11.67
C VAL A 84 22.74 17.96 -11.23
N GLY A 85 23.38 19.05 -10.78
CA GLY A 85 24.74 19.02 -10.23
C GLY A 85 24.84 18.13 -8.99
N PHE A 86 23.89 18.25 -8.07
CA PHE A 86 23.83 17.41 -6.87
C PHE A 86 23.61 15.92 -7.20
N MET A 87 22.72 15.62 -8.16
CA MET A 87 22.51 14.26 -8.63
C MET A 87 23.78 13.68 -9.28
N GLY A 88 24.47 14.47 -10.12
CA GLY A 88 25.75 14.07 -10.72
C GLY A 88 26.83 13.82 -9.66
N TYR A 89 26.90 14.66 -8.64
CA TYR A 89 27.81 14.50 -7.51
C TYR A 89 27.56 13.20 -6.74
N ILE A 90 26.29 12.83 -6.50
CA ILE A 90 25.91 11.56 -5.87
C ILE A 90 26.36 10.37 -6.71
N LEU A 91 26.18 10.43 -8.04
CA LEU A 91 26.59 9.35 -8.96
C LEU A 91 28.12 9.17 -9.00
N MET A 92 28.89 10.25 -8.87
CA MET A 92 30.36 10.20 -8.84
C MET A 92 30.93 9.77 -7.48
N ASN A 93 30.16 9.87 -6.40
CA ASN A 93 30.56 9.46 -5.05
C ASN A 93 29.69 8.29 -4.53
N PRO A 94 29.81 7.08 -5.12
CA PRO A 94 29.01 5.92 -4.74
C PRO A 94 29.28 5.42 -3.31
N SER A 95 30.30 5.97 -2.63
CA SER A 95 30.56 5.76 -1.21
C SER A 95 29.45 6.28 -0.30
N PHE A 96 28.59 7.21 -0.75
CA PHE A 96 27.46 7.72 0.05
C PHE A 96 26.40 6.64 0.35
N PHE A 97 26.30 5.60 -0.48
CA PHE A 97 25.32 4.51 -0.31
C PHE A 97 25.90 3.22 0.27
N LYS A 98 27.21 3.15 0.52
CA LYS A 98 27.81 2.00 1.20
C LYS A 98 27.58 2.12 2.71
N LYS A 99 26.34 1.84 3.15
CA LYS A 99 26.14 1.37 4.51
C LYS A 99 26.61 -0.08 4.52
N ASP A 100 27.67 -0.37 5.27
CA ASP A 100 28.13 -1.74 5.50
C ASP A 100 27.02 -2.53 6.20
N LEU A 101 26.16 -3.18 5.42
CA LEU A 101 25.24 -4.18 5.92
C LEU A 101 26.08 -5.41 6.23
N LYS A 102 26.54 -5.52 7.47
CA LYS A 102 27.00 -6.80 8.02
C LYS A 102 25.75 -7.69 8.14
N PRO A 103 25.64 -8.80 7.40
CA PRO A 103 24.56 -9.73 7.62
C PRO A 103 24.76 -10.37 9.01
N SER A 104 23.93 -9.98 9.97
CA SER A 104 23.84 -10.66 11.26
C SER A 104 22.97 -11.91 11.08
N TYR A 105 23.56 -12.98 10.56
CA TYR A 105 22.93 -14.30 10.64
C TYR A 105 23.24 -14.89 12.02
N ASN A 106 22.24 -14.96 12.89
CA ASN A 106 22.32 -15.83 14.07
C ASN A 106 22.02 -17.25 13.59
N VAL A 107 23.06 -18.00 13.24
CA VAL A 107 22.94 -19.45 13.10
C VAL A 107 22.80 -20.00 14.51
N TYR A 108 21.56 -20.30 14.92
CA TYR A 108 21.29 -21.05 16.14
C TYR A 108 21.75 -22.50 15.93
N THR A 109 23.04 -22.77 16.15
CA THR A 109 23.51 -24.10 16.50
C THR A 109 23.35 -24.28 18.00
N SER A 110 22.10 -24.43 18.47
CA SER A 110 21.89 -24.95 19.81
C SER A 110 22.25 -26.44 19.81
N LYS A 111 23.44 -26.74 20.34
CA LYS A 111 23.73 -28.04 20.93
C LYS A 111 22.58 -28.36 21.91
N PRO A 112 21.93 -29.54 21.85
CA PRO A 112 20.83 -29.81 22.75
C PRO A 112 21.38 -29.89 24.18
N ASN A 113 21.07 -28.87 24.97
CA ASN A 113 21.19 -28.98 26.42
C ASN A 113 20.02 -29.83 26.89
N THR A 114 20.35 -30.81 27.73
CA THR A 114 19.45 -31.69 28.45
C THR A 114 18.12 -31.01 28.79
N VAL A 115 17.02 -31.58 28.29
CA VAL A 115 15.66 -31.14 28.58
C VAL A 115 15.39 -31.35 30.06
N THR A 116 15.60 -30.32 30.86
CA THR A 116 14.97 -30.22 32.18
C THR A 116 13.52 -29.82 31.91
N THR A 117 12.60 -30.77 32.05
CA THR A 117 11.16 -30.56 31.97
C THR A 117 10.74 -29.70 33.17
N TYR A 118 10.86 -28.39 33.03
CA TYR A 118 10.07 -27.48 33.83
C TYR A 118 8.66 -27.47 33.23
N ASP A 119 7.65 -27.73 34.05
CA ASP A 119 6.25 -27.48 33.72
C ASP A 119 6.07 -25.97 33.52
N VAL A 120 6.48 -25.49 32.35
CA VAL A 120 6.10 -24.18 31.87
C VAL A 120 4.67 -24.37 31.37
N THR A 121 3.71 -24.04 32.22
CA THR A 121 2.39 -23.57 31.76
C THR A 121 2.62 -22.23 31.05
N ALA A 122 3.38 -22.26 29.96
CA ALA A 122 3.42 -21.17 29.00
C ALA A 122 2.06 -21.27 28.34
N GLU A 123 1.14 -20.41 28.75
CA GLU A 123 0.13 -19.95 27.81
C GLU A 123 0.88 -19.67 26.51
N LEU A 124 0.56 -20.41 25.45
CA LEU A 124 1.13 -20.22 24.13
C LEU A 124 0.86 -18.75 23.77
N GLN A 125 1.84 -17.88 24.03
CA GLN A 125 1.68 -16.46 23.81
C GLN A 125 1.56 -16.27 22.30
N ASP A 126 0.40 -15.77 21.87
CA ASP A 126 0.13 -15.54 20.46
C ASP A 126 1.13 -14.52 19.91
N ALA A 127 2.07 -15.01 19.10
CA ALA A 127 3.11 -14.18 18.52
C ALA A 127 2.55 -13.06 17.64
N ARG A 128 1.33 -13.20 17.09
CA ARG A 128 0.71 -12.20 16.23
C ARG A 128 0.43 -10.90 16.97
N ALA A 129 -0.10 -10.99 18.19
CA ALA A 129 -0.38 -9.81 19.01
C ALA A 129 0.89 -9.05 19.36
N GLU A 130 1.98 -9.77 19.66
CA GLU A 130 3.28 -9.15 19.91
C GLU A 130 3.86 -8.51 18.64
N LYS A 131 3.70 -9.15 17.47
CA LYS A 131 4.09 -8.55 16.19
C LYS A 131 3.37 -7.21 15.92
N VAL A 132 2.04 -7.17 16.06
CA VAL A 132 1.26 -5.92 15.92
C VAL A 132 1.75 -4.86 16.90
N LYS A 133 2.03 -5.26 18.15
CA LYS A 133 2.51 -4.37 19.20
C LYS A 133 3.88 -3.78 18.90
N LEU A 134 4.83 -4.61 18.48
CA LEU A 134 6.17 -4.19 18.10
C LEU A 134 6.13 -3.22 16.91
N PHE A 135 5.32 -3.52 15.90
CA PHE A 135 5.09 -2.63 14.76
C PHE A 135 4.60 -1.25 15.23
N PHE A 136 3.50 -1.19 15.99
CA PHE A 136 2.97 0.09 16.43
C PHE A 136 3.90 0.85 17.40
N ASN A 137 4.60 0.14 18.29
CA ASN A 137 5.59 0.75 19.19
C ASN A 137 6.75 1.38 18.41
N LYS A 138 7.30 0.68 17.41
CA LYS A 138 8.33 1.20 16.51
C LYS A 138 7.91 2.54 15.86
N HIS A 139 6.61 2.71 15.63
CA HIS A 139 6.04 3.92 15.03
C HIS A 139 5.41 4.88 16.05
N ASN A 140 5.51 4.64 17.36
CA ASN A 140 4.87 5.41 18.42
C ASN A 140 3.36 5.63 18.19
N ALA A 141 2.66 4.59 17.72
CA ALA A 141 1.25 4.68 17.38
C ALA A 141 0.36 4.35 18.60
N PRO A 142 -0.70 5.14 18.88
CA PRO A 142 -1.64 4.87 19.98
C PRO A 142 -2.24 3.46 19.99
N LEU A 143 -2.41 2.84 18.83
CA LEU A 143 -2.95 1.48 18.72
C LEU A 143 -2.05 0.38 19.33
N ALA A 144 -0.80 0.66 19.70
CA ALA A 144 0.10 -0.34 20.30
C ALA A 144 -0.50 -1.02 21.54
N SER A 145 -1.21 -0.27 22.39
CA SER A 145 -1.86 -0.79 23.59
C SER A 145 -3.06 -1.71 23.31
N TYR A 146 -3.56 -1.74 22.08
CA TYR A 146 -4.73 -2.52 21.65
C TYR A 146 -4.37 -3.70 20.76
N SER A 147 -3.08 -4.05 20.66
CA SER A 147 -2.58 -5.04 19.72
C SER A 147 -3.15 -6.45 19.94
N GLN A 148 -3.31 -6.86 21.20
CA GLN A 148 -3.98 -8.14 21.52
C GLN A 148 -5.44 -8.12 21.05
N TYR A 149 -6.18 -7.08 21.41
CA TYR A 149 -7.59 -6.94 21.05
C TYR A 149 -7.80 -6.85 19.52
N LEU A 150 -6.88 -6.25 18.77
CA LEU A 150 -6.90 -6.24 17.31
C LEU A 150 -6.85 -7.67 16.73
N VAL A 151 -5.99 -8.53 17.28
CA VAL A 151 -5.87 -9.92 16.85
C VAL A 151 -7.09 -10.73 17.29
N ASP A 152 -7.53 -10.59 18.54
CA ASP A 152 -8.70 -11.31 19.08
C ASP A 152 -9.97 -11.04 18.25
N ILE A 153 -10.18 -9.77 17.87
CA ILE A 153 -11.34 -9.37 17.08
C ILE A 153 -11.20 -9.81 15.61
N ALA A 154 -10.00 -9.81 15.06
CA ALA A 154 -9.76 -10.35 13.72
C ALA A 154 -10.10 -11.84 13.66
N ASP A 155 -9.68 -12.62 14.67
CA ASP A 155 -10.01 -14.03 14.80
C ASP A 155 -11.51 -14.26 14.97
N ALA A 156 -12.16 -13.49 15.85
CA ALA A 156 -13.59 -13.60 16.12
C ALA A 156 -14.45 -13.37 14.86
N TYR A 157 -13.97 -12.56 13.91
CA TYR A 157 -14.65 -12.28 12.65
C TYR A 157 -14.05 -13.01 11.44
N ASP A 158 -13.06 -13.89 11.61
CA ASP A 158 -12.37 -14.57 10.52
C ASP A 158 -11.85 -13.58 9.45
N VAL A 159 -11.05 -12.61 9.93
CA VAL A 159 -10.38 -11.57 9.14
C VAL A 159 -8.87 -11.73 9.34
N ASP A 160 -8.08 -11.51 8.28
CA ASP A 160 -6.62 -11.49 8.41
C ASP A 160 -6.18 -10.48 9.48
N TRP A 161 -5.52 -10.97 10.53
CA TRP A 161 -5.12 -10.20 11.71
C TRP A 161 -4.21 -9.00 11.40
N ARG A 162 -3.56 -8.99 10.23
CA ARG A 162 -2.69 -7.88 9.79
C ARG A 162 -3.48 -6.77 9.09
N LEU A 163 -4.64 -7.08 8.54
CA LEU A 163 -5.40 -6.18 7.67
C LEU A 163 -5.87 -4.92 8.41
N VAL A 164 -6.55 -5.08 9.55
CA VAL A 164 -7.11 -3.95 10.30
C VAL A 164 -6.01 -3.04 10.87
N PRO A 165 -4.93 -3.56 11.48
CA PRO A 165 -3.77 -2.74 11.85
C PRO A 165 -3.16 -1.99 10.66
N ALA A 166 -2.96 -2.66 9.51
CA ALA A 166 -2.33 -2.08 8.33
C ALA A 166 -3.17 -0.95 7.70
N ILE A 167 -4.49 -1.12 7.59
CA ILE A 167 -5.38 -0.06 7.10
C ILE A 167 -5.34 1.15 8.06
N GLY A 168 -5.41 0.91 9.37
CA GLY A 168 -5.38 1.98 10.36
C GLY A 168 -4.08 2.78 10.34
N PHE A 169 -2.96 2.12 10.03
CA PHE A 169 -1.68 2.78 9.82
C PHE A 169 -1.61 3.54 8.49
N CYS A 170 -2.15 2.97 7.41
CA CYS A 170 -2.18 3.62 6.11
C CYS A 170 -3.02 4.91 6.09
N GLU A 171 -4.15 4.92 6.78
CA GLU A 171 -5.13 6.02 6.77
C GLU A 171 -4.82 7.11 7.82
N GLY A 172 -4.55 6.69 9.05
CA GLY A 172 -4.41 7.61 10.20
C GLY A 172 -3.15 7.39 11.01
N ASN A 173 -2.17 6.65 10.47
CA ASN A 173 -0.86 6.42 11.09
C ASN A 173 -1.01 5.77 12.49
N GLY A 174 -1.96 4.85 12.62
CA GLY A 174 -2.22 4.06 13.83
C GLY A 174 -2.81 4.89 14.98
N GLY A 175 -3.56 5.94 14.65
CA GLY A 175 -4.21 6.85 15.59
C GLY A 175 -3.48 8.17 15.83
N LYS A 176 -2.35 8.42 15.16
CA LYS A 176 -1.62 9.69 15.28
C LYS A 176 -2.25 10.83 14.47
N GLN A 177 -2.94 10.51 13.37
CA GLN A 177 -3.52 11.48 12.46
C GLN A 177 -5.03 11.28 12.37
N ILE A 178 -5.73 11.66 13.43
CA ILE A 178 -7.19 11.59 13.52
C ILE A 178 -7.76 12.87 14.12
N PRO A 179 -9.03 13.21 13.84
CA PRO A 179 -9.74 14.20 14.64
C PRO A 179 -9.74 13.79 16.11
N GLU A 180 -9.49 14.75 16.99
CA GLU A 180 -9.40 14.52 18.44
C GLU A 180 -10.68 13.85 18.97
N GLY A 181 -10.50 12.81 19.78
CA GLY A 181 -11.61 12.07 20.40
C GLY A 181 -12.48 11.28 19.43
N SER A 182 -12.14 11.17 18.14
CA SER A 182 -12.93 10.41 17.15
C SER A 182 -12.70 8.90 17.20
N PHE A 183 -11.52 8.46 17.65
CA PHE A 183 -11.09 7.05 17.65
C PHE A 183 -11.21 6.38 16.26
N ASN A 184 -11.14 7.16 15.17
CA ASN A 184 -11.39 6.67 13.81
C ASN A 184 -10.16 6.83 12.92
N THR A 185 -9.14 6.01 13.17
CA THR A 185 -7.90 6.01 12.36
C THR A 185 -8.05 5.39 10.98
N TRP A 186 -9.19 4.73 10.71
CA TRP A 186 -9.45 4.07 9.44
C TRP A 186 -10.19 4.96 8.44
N GLY A 187 -10.69 6.13 8.88
CA GLY A 187 -11.60 6.93 8.06
C GLY A 187 -12.92 6.20 7.77
N TRP A 188 -13.34 5.32 8.68
CA TRP A 188 -14.50 4.47 8.47
C TRP A 188 -15.80 5.26 8.62
N ALA A 189 -16.68 5.17 7.62
CA ALA A 189 -18.03 5.68 7.73
C ALA A 189 -18.92 4.63 8.42
N ALA A 190 -19.31 4.88 9.67
CA ALA A 190 -20.24 4.00 10.35
C ALA A 190 -21.66 4.15 9.76
N SER A 191 -22.43 3.08 9.73
CA SER A 191 -23.83 3.13 9.24
C SER A 191 -24.78 3.87 10.19
N GLN A 192 -24.33 4.12 11.42
CA GLN A 192 -25.05 4.81 12.48
C GLN A 192 -24.81 6.31 12.33
N SER A 193 -25.80 7.04 11.81
CA SER A 193 -25.70 8.48 11.57
C SER A 193 -25.53 9.29 12.85
N ASP A 194 -25.95 8.75 13.99
CA ASP A 194 -25.76 9.31 15.33
C ASP A 194 -24.29 9.32 15.78
N LEU A 195 -23.43 8.51 15.15
CA LEU A 195 -21.98 8.55 15.36
C LEU A 195 -21.30 9.66 14.56
N ALA A 196 -21.99 10.30 13.61
CA ALA A 196 -21.43 11.40 12.84
C ALA A 196 -21.54 12.73 13.61
N ASP A 197 -20.42 13.43 13.73
CA ASP A 197 -20.40 14.82 14.21
C ASP A 197 -21.11 15.76 13.21
N LYS A 198 -21.29 17.03 13.59
CA LYS A 198 -21.92 18.06 12.74
C LYS A 198 -21.19 18.30 11.40
N SER A 199 -19.95 17.81 11.25
CA SER A 199 -19.17 17.89 10.03
C SER A 199 -19.24 16.62 9.17
N GLY A 200 -20.02 15.62 9.58
CA GLY A 200 -20.15 14.34 8.90
C GLY A 200 -19.00 13.36 9.18
N ARG A 201 -18.16 13.64 10.19
CA ARG A 201 -17.06 12.74 10.60
C ARG A 201 -17.53 11.81 11.70
N TYR A 202 -17.25 10.53 11.55
CA TYR A 202 -17.70 9.52 12.49
C TYR A 202 -16.77 9.42 13.70
N ASN A 203 -17.33 9.64 14.88
CA ASN A 203 -16.73 9.35 16.17
C ASN A 203 -17.15 7.93 16.60
N LEU A 204 -16.17 7.06 16.82
CA LEU A 204 -16.38 5.67 17.18
C LEU A 204 -16.29 5.41 18.70
N GLY A 205 -16.17 6.46 19.52
CA GLY A 205 -16.33 6.44 20.98
C GLY A 205 -15.12 5.94 21.76
N SER A 206 -14.57 4.77 21.41
CA SER A 206 -13.33 4.22 22.00
C SER A 206 -12.57 3.39 20.96
N TRP A 207 -11.32 3.06 21.25
CA TRP A 207 -10.52 2.20 20.38
C TRP A 207 -11.11 0.79 20.26
N GLU A 208 -11.58 0.19 21.35
CA GLU A 208 -12.17 -1.15 21.35
C GLU A 208 -13.46 -1.20 20.52
N ASN A 209 -14.30 -0.18 20.65
CA ASN A 209 -15.53 -0.09 19.86
C ASN A 209 -15.20 0.14 18.38
N ALA A 210 -14.26 1.03 18.08
CA ALA A 210 -13.82 1.31 16.72
C ALA A 210 -13.26 0.07 16.02
N ILE A 211 -12.37 -0.67 16.69
CA ILE A 211 -11.77 -1.91 16.19
C ILE A 211 -12.87 -2.93 15.86
N ASN A 212 -13.85 -3.11 16.75
CA ASN A 212 -14.96 -4.04 16.51
C ASN A 212 -15.82 -3.60 15.30
N ILE A 213 -16.24 -2.33 15.25
CA ILE A 213 -17.05 -1.77 14.16
C ILE A 213 -16.33 -1.94 12.81
N VAL A 214 -15.06 -1.56 12.73
CA VAL A 214 -14.29 -1.61 11.48
C VAL A 214 -14.07 -3.05 11.05
N THR A 215 -13.68 -3.94 11.96
CA THR A 215 -13.41 -5.35 11.63
C THR A 215 -14.68 -6.06 11.15
N LYS A 216 -15.79 -5.89 11.88
CA LYS A 216 -17.11 -6.40 11.48
C LYS A 216 -17.55 -5.83 10.14
N GLY A 217 -17.33 -4.53 9.94
CA GLY A 217 -17.65 -3.82 8.71
C GLY A 217 -16.86 -4.33 7.51
N LEU A 218 -15.57 -4.61 7.68
CA LEU A 218 -14.72 -5.23 6.65
C LEU A 218 -15.19 -6.65 6.34
N LYS A 219 -15.50 -7.45 7.37
CA LYS A 219 -16.02 -8.81 7.20
C LYS A 219 -17.29 -8.82 6.34
N ILE A 220 -18.35 -8.15 6.81
CA ILE A 220 -19.67 -8.17 6.17
C ILE A 220 -19.67 -7.38 4.85
N GLY A 221 -18.98 -6.24 4.84
CA GLY A 221 -19.03 -5.28 3.75
C GLY A 221 -18.15 -5.64 2.56
N TYR A 222 -17.13 -6.47 2.78
CA TYR A 222 -16.06 -6.72 1.81
C TYR A 222 -15.72 -8.22 1.71
N ILE A 223 -15.25 -8.83 2.79
CA ILE A 223 -14.68 -10.19 2.77
C ILE A 223 -15.75 -11.22 2.44
N ASP A 224 -16.91 -11.16 3.08
CA ASP A 224 -18.05 -12.07 2.79
C ASP A 224 -18.65 -11.85 1.39
N LYS A 225 -18.25 -10.77 0.71
CA LYS A 225 -18.60 -10.48 -0.69
C LYS A 225 -17.50 -10.92 -1.66
N GLY A 226 -16.49 -11.64 -1.18
CA GLY A 226 -15.36 -12.14 -1.97
C GLY A 226 -14.26 -11.12 -2.23
N LEU A 227 -14.25 -9.97 -1.54
CA LEU A 227 -13.16 -9.00 -1.62
C LEU A 227 -12.14 -9.32 -0.52
N THR A 228 -11.20 -10.23 -0.81
CA THR A 228 -10.29 -10.81 0.20
C THR A 228 -8.88 -10.24 0.13
N THR A 229 -8.55 -9.49 -0.93
CA THR A 229 -7.25 -8.83 -1.10
C THR A 229 -7.34 -7.31 -0.94
N PRO A 230 -6.27 -6.61 -0.52
CA PRO A 230 -6.26 -5.15 -0.48
C PRO A 230 -6.63 -4.50 -1.83
N GLU A 231 -6.23 -5.09 -2.96
CA GLU A 231 -6.60 -4.65 -4.31
C GLU A 231 -8.10 -4.68 -4.58
N GLU A 232 -8.79 -5.72 -4.08
CA GLU A 232 -10.23 -5.87 -4.22
C GLU A 232 -10.99 -4.97 -3.25
N ILE A 233 -10.55 -4.92 -2.00
CA ILE A 233 -11.12 -4.05 -0.96
C ILE A 233 -11.03 -2.59 -1.42
N MET A 234 -9.88 -2.16 -1.96
CA MET A 234 -9.62 -0.81 -2.45
C MET A 234 -10.66 -0.33 -3.46
N LYS A 235 -11.16 -1.21 -4.35
CA LYS A 235 -12.15 -0.84 -5.38
C LYS A 235 -13.40 -0.23 -4.78
N LYS A 236 -13.75 -0.63 -3.55
CA LYS A 236 -14.91 -0.15 -2.81
C LYS A 236 -14.53 0.82 -1.68
N TYR A 237 -13.43 0.56 -0.97
CA TYR A 237 -13.01 1.34 0.20
C TYR A 237 -12.43 2.70 -0.22
N ALA A 238 -11.56 2.68 -1.24
CA ALA A 238 -10.88 3.87 -1.75
C ALA A 238 -10.91 3.91 -3.30
N PRO A 239 -12.10 4.03 -3.93
CA PRO A 239 -12.25 3.93 -5.39
C PRO A 239 -11.31 4.88 -6.19
N PRO A 240 -11.07 6.14 -5.78
CA PRO A 240 -10.15 7.04 -6.48
C PRO A 240 -8.70 6.54 -6.54
N SER A 241 -8.32 5.60 -5.67
CA SER A 241 -6.99 4.99 -5.63
C SER A 241 -6.77 4.06 -6.83
N VAL A 242 -7.83 3.42 -7.34
CA VAL A 242 -7.75 2.50 -8.50
C VAL A 242 -7.15 3.22 -9.71
N ASP A 243 -7.68 4.39 -10.06
CA ASP A 243 -7.24 5.17 -11.21
C ASP A 243 -5.83 5.76 -11.04
N LYS A 244 -5.36 5.86 -9.80
CA LYS A 244 -4.01 6.35 -9.44
C LYS A 244 -2.96 5.23 -9.38
N GLY A 245 -3.30 4.02 -9.83
CA GLY A 245 -2.39 2.87 -9.80
C GLY A 245 -2.27 2.21 -8.42
N GLY A 246 -3.35 2.29 -7.63
CA GLY A 246 -3.54 1.57 -6.38
C GLY A 246 -2.60 1.92 -5.22
N PRO A 247 -2.27 3.19 -4.95
CA PRO A 247 -1.40 3.55 -3.82
C PRO A 247 -1.94 3.06 -2.47
N TRP A 248 -3.26 3.01 -2.29
CA TRP A 248 -3.89 2.49 -1.08
C TRP A 248 -3.59 1.00 -0.85
N ALA A 249 -3.83 0.15 -1.85
CA ALA A 249 -3.57 -1.28 -1.73
C ALA A 249 -2.07 -1.55 -1.49
N LYS A 250 -1.19 -0.80 -2.18
CA LYS A 250 0.26 -0.87 -1.97
C LYS A 250 0.66 -0.52 -0.54
N CYS A 251 0.06 0.52 0.03
CA CYS A 251 0.30 0.97 1.40
C CYS A 251 -0.17 -0.08 2.42
N VAL A 252 -1.36 -0.65 2.23
CA VAL A 252 -1.87 -1.73 3.09
C VAL A 252 -0.98 -2.98 3.01
N ASN A 253 -0.65 -3.44 1.80
CA ASN A 253 0.24 -4.59 1.60
C ASN A 253 1.63 -4.38 2.22
N LEU A 254 2.20 -3.18 2.08
CA LEU A 254 3.47 -2.83 2.71
C LEU A 254 3.41 -3.05 4.23
N TYR A 255 2.42 -2.47 4.89
CA TYR A 255 2.33 -2.58 6.36
C TYR A 255 1.90 -3.96 6.83
N MET A 256 1.11 -4.72 6.06
CA MET A 256 0.87 -6.13 6.36
C MET A 256 2.18 -6.94 6.35
N SER A 257 3.08 -6.68 5.39
CA SER A 257 4.41 -7.30 5.34
C SER A 257 5.28 -6.85 6.52
N GLU A 258 5.33 -5.54 6.81
CA GLU A 258 6.13 -5.02 7.93
C GLU A 258 5.68 -5.59 9.29
N ILE A 259 4.38 -5.81 9.48
CA ILE A 259 3.83 -6.46 10.67
C ILE A 259 4.25 -7.93 10.72
N GLU A 260 4.18 -8.65 9.59
CA GLU A 260 4.58 -10.06 9.54
C GLU A 260 6.08 -10.24 9.82
N ASP A 261 6.91 -9.36 9.27
CA ASP A 261 8.37 -9.49 9.26
C ASP A 261 9.05 -8.83 10.48
N VAL A 262 8.28 -8.26 11.42
CA VAL A 262 8.84 -7.64 12.62
C VAL A 262 9.53 -8.71 13.49
N GLN A 263 10.73 -8.36 13.98
CA GLN A 263 11.61 -9.22 14.77
C GLN A 263 11.71 -8.76 16.22
#